data_AF-X1CZU1-F1
#
_entry.id   AF-X1CZU1-F1
#
_cell.length_a   1.000
_cell.length_b   1.000
_cell.length_c   1.000
_cell.angle_alpha   90.00
_cell.angle_beta   90.00
_cell.angle_gamma   90.00
#
_symmetry.space_group_name_H-M   'P 1'
#
loop_
_entity.id
_entity.type
_entity.pdbx_description
1 polymer ?
#
loop_
_entity_poly.entity_id
_entity_poly.type
_entity_poly.pdbx_seq_one_letter_code
_entity_poly.pdbx_strand_id
1 'polypeptide(L)'
;MAAINGHSVEQYKKLITFVKDRPGHDRRYALNCDKIRNELGWTHGVNFEQGLEKTINWYLNNEEWMNAVASGSYRDWYAQNYVNR
;
A
#
# COMPACT_ATOMS: atom_id res chain seq x y z
N MET A 1 9.04 -8.69 -9.86
CA MET A 1 8.72 -9.53 -8.69
C MET A 1 10.02 -10.02 -8.05
N ALA A 2 10.48 -9.38 -6.96
CA ALA A 2 11.56 -9.80 -6.03
C ALA A 2 12.67 -10.78 -6.51
N ALA A 3 13.12 -10.64 -7.76
CA ALA A 3 14.44 -11.04 -8.23
C ALA A 3 15.13 -9.73 -8.64
N ILE A 4 15.39 -8.85 -7.67
CA ILE A 4 15.74 -7.44 -7.92
C ILE A 4 16.78 -7.01 -6.88
N ASN A 5 17.92 -6.49 -7.36
CA ASN A 5 19.03 -5.88 -6.62
C ASN A 5 19.90 -6.76 -5.69
N GLY A 6 20.07 -8.06 -5.99
CA GLY A 6 21.10 -8.88 -5.33
C GLY A 6 20.80 -9.29 -3.88
N HIS A 7 19.58 -9.05 -3.40
CA HIS A 7 19.13 -9.49 -2.08
C HIS A 7 18.17 -10.68 -2.17
N SER A 8 18.28 -11.59 -1.21
CA SER A 8 17.39 -12.73 -1.04
C SER A 8 16.03 -12.32 -0.47
N VAL A 9 15.02 -13.17 -0.69
CA VAL A 9 13.68 -13.02 -0.08
C VAL A 9 13.75 -12.91 1.45
N GLU A 10 14.65 -13.66 2.09
CA GLU A 10 14.84 -13.60 3.55
C GLU A 10 15.40 -12.25 4.01
N GLN A 11 16.24 -11.59 3.21
CA GLN A 11 16.68 -10.22 3.52
C GLN A 11 15.53 -9.23 3.46
N TYR A 12 14.61 -9.36 2.51
CA TYR A 12 13.44 -8.48 2.43
C TYR A 12 12.43 -8.72 3.55
N LYS A 13 12.20 -9.98 3.95
CA LYS A 13 11.31 -10.31 5.07
C LYS A 13 11.72 -9.63 6.38
N LYS A 14 13.03 -9.41 6.59
CA LYS A 14 13.56 -8.71 7.77
C LYS A 14 13.15 -7.24 7.86
N LEU A 15 12.64 -6.63 6.79
CA LEU A 15 12.12 -5.26 6.80
C LEU A 15 10.70 -5.16 7.40
N ILE A 16 10.04 -6.30 7.67
CA ILE A 16 8.68 -6.35 8.20
C ILE A 16 8.73 -6.41 9.73
N THR A 17 7.99 -5.52 10.39
CA THR A 17 7.77 -5.55 11.84
C THR A 17 6.29 -5.76 12.13
N PHE A 18 5.97 -6.78 12.92
CA PHE A 18 4.60 -7.01 13.39
C PHE A 18 4.30 -6.11 14.59
N VAL A 19 3.19 -5.41 14.55
CA VAL A 19 2.69 -4.55 15.64
C VAL A 19 1.33 -5.05 16.11
N LYS A 20 0.82 -4.52 17.23
CA LYS A 20 -0.50 -4.88 17.74
C LYS A 20 -1.59 -4.66 16.68
N ASP A 21 -2.49 -5.63 16.53
CA ASP A 21 -3.57 -5.57 15.55
C ASP A 21 -4.57 -4.43 15.83
N ARG A 22 -5.30 -3.97 14.80
CA ARG A 22 -6.29 -2.89 14.90
C ARG A 22 -7.53 -3.38 15.65
N PRO A 23 -8.02 -2.66 16.69
CA PRO A 23 -9.33 -2.95 17.26
C PRO A 23 -10.41 -2.95 16.17
N GLY A 24 -11.20 -4.01 16.08
CA GLY A 24 -12.23 -4.15 15.03
C GLY A 24 -11.68 -4.37 13.61
N HIS A 25 -10.56 -5.09 13.46
CA HIS A 25 -10.04 -5.43 12.13
C HIS A 25 -10.94 -6.46 11.41
N ASP A 26 -11.80 -5.96 10.51
CA ASP A 26 -12.49 -6.81 9.52
C ASP A 26 -11.46 -7.51 8.62
N ARG A 27 -11.44 -8.84 8.67
CA ARG A 27 -10.36 -9.64 8.05
C ARG A 27 -10.48 -9.82 6.55
N ARG A 28 -11.67 -9.58 5.97
CA ARG A 28 -11.92 -9.85 4.55
C ARG A 28 -12.97 -8.90 3.99
N TYR A 29 -12.54 -8.14 2.99
CA TYR A 29 -13.45 -7.47 2.07
C TYR A 29 -13.35 -8.14 0.70
N ALA A 30 -14.50 -8.35 0.08
CA ALA A 30 -14.60 -8.85 -1.29
C ALA A 30 -15.85 -8.25 -1.94
N LEU A 31 -15.72 -7.81 -3.20
CA LEU A 31 -16.81 -7.25 -3.98
C LEU A 31 -17.03 -8.09 -5.23
N ASN A 32 -18.31 -8.29 -5.57
CA ASN A 32 -18.68 -8.83 -6.87
C ASN A 32 -19.00 -7.67 -7.83
N CYS A 33 -18.21 -7.55 -8.91
CA CYS A 33 -18.38 -6.52 -9.94
C CYS A 33 -19.13 -7.01 -11.19
N ASP A 34 -19.81 -8.16 -11.16
CA ASP A 34 -20.58 -8.70 -12.30
C ASP A 34 -21.57 -7.70 -12.86
N LYS A 35 -22.31 -6.99 -11.99
CA LYS A 35 -23.33 -6.02 -12.41
C LYS A 35 -22.76 -4.95 -13.33
N ILE A 36 -21.70 -4.26 -12.89
CA ILE A 36 -21.09 -3.17 -13.65
C ILE A 36 -20.39 -3.67 -14.93
N ARG A 37 -19.82 -4.89 -14.89
CA ARG A 37 -19.25 -5.53 -16.09
C ARG A 37 -20.32 -5.80 -17.14
N ASN A 38 -21.46 -6.35 -16.73
CA ASN A 38 -22.52 -6.76 -17.65
C ASN A 38 -23.35 -5.59 -18.15
N GLU A 39 -23.67 -4.63 -17.29
CA GLU A 39 -24.57 -3.52 -17.64
C GLU A 39 -23.84 -2.37 -18.33
N LEU A 40 -22.58 -2.10 -17.97
CA LEU A 40 -21.82 -0.96 -18.49
C LEU A 40 -20.59 -1.37 -19.32
N GLY A 41 -20.32 -2.67 -19.47
CA GLY A 41 -19.13 -3.14 -20.18
C GLY A 41 -17.81 -2.80 -19.49
N TRP A 42 -17.86 -2.42 -18.21
CA TRP A 42 -16.66 -2.00 -17.48
C TRP A 42 -15.68 -3.16 -17.33
N THR A 43 -14.38 -2.86 -17.41
CA THR A 43 -13.30 -3.78 -17.07
C THR A 43 -12.16 -3.04 -16.38
N HIS A 44 -11.31 -3.79 -15.67
CA HIS A 44 -10.13 -3.23 -15.02
C HIS A 44 -9.11 -2.79 -16.07
N GLY A 45 -8.66 -1.54 -16.03
CA GLY A 45 -7.61 -1.03 -16.92
C GLY A 45 -6.19 -1.42 -16.52
N VAL A 46 -6.00 -1.91 -15.28
CA VAL A 46 -4.72 -2.39 -14.74
C VAL A 46 -4.97 -3.58 -13.82
N ASN A 47 -4.04 -4.55 -13.81
CA ASN A 47 -4.02 -5.58 -12.79
C ASN A 47 -3.25 -5.10 -11.54
N PHE A 48 -3.25 -5.91 -10.47
CA PHE A 48 -2.63 -5.55 -9.20
C PHE A 48 -1.12 -5.29 -9.31
N GLU A 49 -0.39 -6.16 -10.01
CA GLU A 49 1.07 -6.07 -10.14
C GLU A 49 1.47 -4.78 -10.88
N GLN A 50 0.79 -4.49 -11.98
CA GLN A 50 0.99 -3.27 -12.76
C GLN A 50 0.63 -2.01 -11.96
N GLY A 51 -0.49 -2.06 -11.22
CA GLY A 51 -0.92 -0.97 -10.36
C GLY A 51 0.13 -0.67 -9.29
N LEU A 52 0.59 -1.71 -8.58
CA LEU A 52 1.57 -1.59 -7.50
C LEU A 52 2.91 -1.03 -7.99
N GLU A 53 3.42 -1.51 -9.14
CA GLU A 53 4.65 -1.01 -9.74
C GLU A 53 4.52 0.48 -10.12
N LYS A 54 3.41 0.86 -10.78
CA LYS A 54 3.15 2.27 -11.12
C LYS A 54 3.05 3.15 -9.88
N THR A 55 2.42 2.66 -8.80
CA THR A 55 2.35 3.37 -7.53
C THR A 55 3.74 3.58 -6.95
N ILE A 56 4.57 2.53 -6.82
CA ILE A 56 5.94 2.67 -6.30
C ILE A 56 6.74 3.69 -7.10
N ASN A 57 6.72 3.58 -8.44
CA ASN A 57 7.42 4.51 -9.32
C ASN A 57 6.90 5.95 -9.18
N TRP A 58 5.59 6.13 -8.98
CA TRP A 58 5.04 7.46 -8.74
C TRP A 58 5.60 8.05 -7.44
N TYR A 59 5.61 7.30 -6.33
CA TYR A 59 6.15 7.81 -5.05
C TYR A 59 7.64 8.18 -5.17
N LEU A 60 8.45 7.36 -5.84
CA LEU A 60 9.88 7.64 -6.04
C LEU A 60 10.14 8.89 -6.89
N ASN A 61 9.25 9.19 -7.84
CA ASN A 61 9.38 10.34 -8.74
C ASN A 61 8.72 11.62 -8.21
N ASN A 62 8.05 11.58 -7.04
CA ASN A 62 7.26 12.71 -6.51
C ASN A 62 7.68 13.07 -5.07
N GLU A 63 8.99 13.12 -4.81
CA GLU A 63 9.53 13.36 -3.46
C GLU A 63 9.12 14.73 -2.88
N GLU A 64 9.08 15.79 -3.69
CA GLU A 64 8.64 17.12 -3.26
C GLU A 64 7.21 17.07 -2.70
N TRP A 65 6.31 16.38 -3.41
CA TRP A 65 4.93 16.19 -2.97
C TRP A 65 4.88 15.41 -1.65
N MET A 66 5.66 14.33 -1.55
CA MET A 66 5.74 13.53 -0.33
C MET A 66 6.19 14.34 0.87
N ASN A 67 7.22 15.18 0.70
CA ASN A 67 7.74 16.02 1.77
C ASN A 67 6.71 17.06 2.25
N ALA A 68 5.91 17.59 1.33
CA ALA A 68 4.85 18.54 1.67
C ALA A 68 3.75 17.88 2.53
N VAL A 69 3.29 16.67 2.18
CA VAL A 69 2.17 16.01 2.86
C VAL A 69 2.58 15.26 4.14
N ALA A 70 3.84 14.85 4.27
CA ALA A 70 4.34 14.08 5.41
C ALA A 70 4.83 14.96 6.59
N SER A 71 4.27 16.15 6.75
CA SER A 71 4.68 17.15 7.73
C SER A 71 3.58 17.47 8.75
N GLY A 72 3.95 18.16 9.84
CA GLY A 72 3.02 18.64 10.86
C GLY A 72 2.11 17.54 11.42
N SER A 73 0.80 17.72 11.23
CA SER A 73 -0.24 16.84 11.77
C SER A 73 -0.10 15.37 11.36
N TYR A 74 0.50 15.08 10.21
CA TYR A 74 0.80 13.70 9.82
C TYR A 74 1.77 13.02 10.80
N ARG A 75 2.83 13.74 11.21
CA ARG A 75 3.85 13.22 12.13
C ARG A 75 3.27 13.05 13.53
N ASP A 76 2.44 13.99 13.97
CA ASP A 76 1.76 13.91 15.27
C ASP A 76 0.83 12.68 15.33
N TRP A 77 0.04 12.47 14.28
CA TRP A 77 -0.81 11.28 14.18
C TRP A 77 0.01 9.99 14.14
N TYR A 78 1.11 9.96 13.37
CA TYR A 78 2.00 8.80 13.31
C TYR A 78 2.56 8.45 14.69
N ALA A 79 3.03 9.46 15.43
CA ALA A 79 3.52 9.28 16.79
C ALA A 79 2.45 8.70 17.71
N GLN A 80 1.25 9.28 17.67
CA GLN A 80 0.12 8.82 18.48
C GLN A 80 -0.26 7.37 18.19
N ASN A 81 -0.28 6.96 16.91
CA ASN A 81 -0.80 5.65 16.54
C ASN A 81 0.24 4.53 16.54
N TYR A 82 1.54 4.82 16.37
CA TYR A 82 2.57 3.79 16.16
C TYR A 82 3.74 3.80 17.15
N VAL A 83 4.13 4.94 17.75
CA VAL A 83 5.36 4.98 18.58
C VAL A 83 5.29 4.10 19.83
N ASN A 84 4.10 3.94 20.41
CA ASN A 84 3.87 3.12 21.60
C ASN A 84 2.95 1.91 21.32
N ARG A 85 2.89 1.44 20.07
CA ARG A 85 1.97 0.39 19.64
C ARG A 85 2.54 -1.02 19.77
#